data_AF-A0A1I2MAG1-F1
#
_entry.id   AF-A0A1I2MAG1-F1
#
_cell.length_a   1.000
_cell.length_b   1.000
_cell.length_c   1.000
_cell.angle_alpha   90.00
_cell.angle_beta   90.00
_cell.angle_gamma   90.00
#
_symmetry.space_group_name_H-M   'P 1'
#
loop_
_entity.id
_entity.type
_entity.pdbx_description
1 polymer ?
#
loop_
_entity_poly.entity_id
_entity_poly.type
_entity_poly.pdbx_seq_one_letter_code
_entity_poly.pdbx_strand_id
1 'polypeptide(L)'
;MTVQALQPREARHHTGAIVRSRRFATQFEMDGHVLTLGVEPGVRGGLYYLPSTPTFDDGTPVPREIAAGLQSVIEEVERFWGHWPEFRATL
;
A
#
# COMPACT_ATOMS: atom_id res chain seq x y z
N MET A 1 -16.68 6.06 -3.27
CA MET A 1 -15.27 5.69 -3.00
C MET A 1 -15.27 4.19 -2.85
N THR A 2 -14.72 3.48 -3.82
CA THR A 2 -15.03 2.07 -4.02
C THR A 2 -13.73 1.29 -4.08
N VAL A 3 -13.43 0.57 -3.01
CA VAL A 3 -12.44 -0.53 -3.00
C VAL A 3 -13.17 -1.78 -3.47
N GLN A 4 -12.56 -2.51 -4.40
CA GLN A 4 -13.10 -3.76 -4.92
C GLN A 4 -12.15 -4.90 -4.59
N ALA A 5 -12.65 -5.94 -3.92
CA ALA A 5 -11.89 -7.18 -3.75
C ALA A 5 -11.67 -7.86 -5.12
N LEU A 6 -10.43 -8.27 -5.41
CA LEU A 6 -10.09 -9.07 -6.59
C LEU A 6 -9.93 -10.54 -6.20
N GLN A 7 -9.16 -10.80 -5.15
CA GLN A 7 -8.91 -12.13 -4.59
C GLN A 7 -8.59 -12.00 -3.08
N PRO A 8 -8.48 -13.10 -2.31
CA PRO A 8 -8.10 -13.01 -0.90
C PRO A 8 -6.79 -12.21 -0.74
N ARG A 9 -6.84 -11.16 0.09
CA ARG A 9 -5.71 -10.24 0.34
C ARG A 9 -5.25 -9.42 -0.87
N GLU A 10 -6.11 -9.25 -1.87
CA GLU A 10 -5.87 -8.36 -3.00
C GLU A 10 -7.12 -7.54 -3.31
N ALA A 11 -6.94 -6.23 -3.39
CA ALA A 11 -8.02 -5.32 -3.69
C ALA A 11 -7.55 -4.21 -4.62
N ARG A 12 -8.48 -3.73 -5.44
CA ARG A 12 -8.31 -2.60 -6.33
C ARG A 12 -8.98 -1.37 -5.74
N HIS A 13 -8.22 -0.30 -5.65
CA HIS A 13 -8.73 1.02 -5.29
C HIS A 13 -9.24 1.75 -6.55
N HIS A 14 -10.19 2.68 -6.39
CA HIS A 14 -10.82 3.39 -7.51
C HIS A 14 -9.82 4.22 -8.35
N THR A 15 -8.65 4.56 -7.81
CA THR A 15 -7.55 5.21 -8.55
C THR A 15 -6.88 4.27 -9.55
N GLY A 16 -7.24 2.99 -9.57
CA GLY A 16 -6.59 1.96 -10.39
C GLY A 16 -5.54 1.16 -9.63
N ALA A 17 -5.05 1.65 -8.48
CA ALA A 17 -4.04 0.99 -7.65
C ALA A 17 -4.50 -0.40 -7.19
N ILE A 18 -3.60 -1.37 -7.21
CA ILE A 18 -3.82 -2.71 -6.65
C ILE A 18 -2.95 -2.86 -5.42
N VAL A 19 -3.56 -3.24 -4.30
CA VAL A 19 -2.87 -3.49 -3.03
C VAL A 19 -2.96 -4.98 -2.73
N ARG A 20 -1.81 -5.59 -2.46
CA ARG A 20 -1.70 -7.01 -2.08
C ARG A 20 -1.04 -7.13 -0.71
N SER A 21 -1.77 -7.71 0.24
CA SER A 21 -1.25 -7.94 1.59
C SER A 21 -0.56 -9.31 1.70
N ARG A 22 0.70 -9.29 2.14
CA ARG A 22 1.48 -10.48 2.55
C ARG A 22 1.85 -10.34 4.02
N ARG A 23 2.33 -11.43 4.64
CA ARG A 23 2.54 -11.50 6.10
C ARG A 23 3.45 -10.41 6.69
N PHE A 24 4.49 -10.03 5.96
CA PHE A 24 5.51 -9.05 6.42
C PHE A 24 5.77 -7.95 5.39
N ALA A 25 4.94 -7.89 4.36
CA ALA A 25 5.09 -6.95 3.26
C ALA A 25 3.75 -6.70 2.59
N THR A 26 3.58 -5.49 2.08
CA THR A 26 2.43 -5.15 1.24
C THR A 26 2.95 -4.62 -0.07
N GLN A 27 2.38 -5.12 -1.16
CA GLN A 27 2.71 -4.66 -2.50
C GLN A 27 1.66 -3.66 -2.94
N PHE A 28 2.14 -2.53 -3.44
CA PHE A 28 1.34 -1.50 -4.09
C PHE A 28 1.70 -1.50 -5.58
N GLU A 29 0.73 -1.77 -6.44
CA GLU A 29 0.93 -1.74 -7.89
C GLU A 29 0.14 -0.58 -8.51
N MET A 30 0.80 0.18 -9.37
CA MET A 30 0.21 1.23 -10.18
C MET A 30 0.87 1.26 -11.56
N ASP A 31 0.07 1.32 -12.63
CA ASP A 31 0.54 1.41 -14.02
C ASP A 31 1.58 0.33 -14.39
N GLY A 32 1.47 -0.87 -13.79
CA GLY A 32 2.39 -1.99 -14.00
C GLY A 32 3.69 -1.93 -13.19
N HIS A 33 3.93 -0.85 -12.44
CA HIS A 33 5.04 -0.75 -11.49
C HIS A 33 4.61 -1.21 -10.11
N VAL A 34 5.48 -1.94 -9.42
CA VAL A 34 5.23 -2.47 -8.07
C VAL A 34 6.16 -1.80 -7.08
N LEU A 35 5.64 -1.40 -5.93
CA LEU A 35 6.36 -0.91 -4.78
C LEU A 35 6.08 -1.86 -3.61
N THR A 36 7.11 -2.51 -3.08
CA THR A 36 7.00 -3.39 -1.91
C THR A 36 7.32 -2.63 -0.62
N LEU A 37 6.33 -2.51 0.26
CA LEU A 37 6.45 -1.89 1.58
C LEU A 37 6.66 -2.94 2.65
N GLY A 38 7.63 -2.69 3.54
CA GLY A 38 7.80 -3.48 4.76
C GLY A 38 6.62 -3.25 5.72
N VAL A 39 6.10 -4.33 6.28
CA VAL A 39 4.99 -4.28 7.25
C VAL A 39 5.36 -5.08 8.49
N GLU A 40 5.27 -4.43 9.65
CA GLU A 40 5.29 -5.12 10.94
C GLU A 40 3.88 -5.53 11.34
N PRO A 41 3.57 -6.83 11.48
CA PRO A 41 2.22 -7.27 11.82
C PRO A 41 1.86 -6.86 13.25
N GLY A 42 0.75 -6.15 13.41
CA GLY A 42 0.20 -5.71 14.70
C GLY A 42 -1.19 -6.27 15.00
N VAL A 43 -1.65 -6.07 16.24
CA VAL A 43 -2.93 -6.64 16.74
C VAL A 43 -4.17 -5.97 16.11
N ARG A 44 -4.07 -4.71 15.68
CA ARG A 44 -5.19 -3.96 15.07
C ARG A 44 -5.01 -3.63 13.59
N GLY A 45 -3.88 -4.03 13.01
CA GLY A 45 -3.42 -3.65 11.68
C GLY A 45 -1.90 -3.71 11.64
N GLY A 46 -1.32 -3.79 10.45
CA GLY A 46 0.14 -3.72 10.27
C GLY A 46 0.67 -2.30 10.48
N LEU A 47 1.91 -2.18 10.95
CA LEU A 47 2.69 -0.94 10.90
C LEU A 47 3.46 -0.89 9.57
N TYR A 48 3.15 0.12 8.77
CA TYR A 48 3.69 0.34 7.44
C TYR A 48 4.84 1.34 7.48
N TYR A 49 5.95 0.98 6.84
CA TYR A 49 7.11 1.85 6.69
C TYR A 49 7.12 2.54 5.33
N LEU A 50 6.81 3.84 5.31
CA LEU A 50 6.73 4.63 4.08
C LEU A 50 8.06 5.38 3.84
N PRO A 51 8.79 5.08 2.76
CA PRO A 51 10.01 5.79 2.44
C PRO A 51 9.73 7.23 2.02
N SER A 52 10.59 8.16 2.45
CA SER A 52 10.50 9.58 2.09
C SER A 52 10.72 9.83 0.59
N THR A 53 11.51 8.97 -0.06
CA THR A 53 11.74 8.94 -1.50
C THR A 53 11.40 7.55 -2.05
N PRO A 54 10.11 7.25 -2.24
CA PRO A 54 9.69 5.93 -2.73
C PRO A 54 10.23 5.67 -4.14
N THR A 55 10.74 4.47 -4.35
CA THR A 55 11.11 3.92 -5.66
C THR A 55 10.36 2.62 -5.85
N PHE A 56 9.86 2.40 -7.05
CA PHE A 56 9.32 1.10 -7.42
C PHE A 56 10.43 0.05 -7.38
N ASP A 57 10.05 -1.23 -7.28
CA ASP A 57 10.95 -2.38 -7.16
C ASP A 57 11.88 -2.52 -8.39
N ASP A 58 11.53 -1.90 -9.52
CA ASP A 58 12.38 -1.82 -10.73
C ASP A 58 13.40 -0.67 -10.70
N GLY A 59 13.42 0.14 -9.63
CA GLY A 59 14.28 1.30 -9.45
C GLY A 59 13.71 2.62 -9.96
N THR A 60 12.54 2.61 -10.61
CA THR A 60 11.90 3.83 -11.11
C THR A 60 11.42 4.70 -9.93
N PRO A 61 11.73 6.01 -9.89
CA PRO A 61 11.19 6.90 -8.87
C PRO A 61 9.67 6.95 -8.91
N VAL A 62 9.02 6.87 -7.75
CA VAL A 62 7.56 6.99 -7.70
C VAL A 62 7.18 8.47 -7.93
N PRO A 63 6.29 8.77 -8.89
CA PRO A 63 5.78 10.12 -9.11
C PRO A 63 5.18 10.74 -7.85
N ARG A 64 5.37 12.06 -7.68
CA ARG A 64 4.96 12.78 -6.47
C ARG A 64 3.46 12.63 -6.17
N GLU A 65 2.65 12.61 -7.22
CA GLU A 65 1.19 12.47 -7.14
C GLU A 65 0.80 11.10 -6.56
N ILE A 66 1.48 10.04 -7.00
CA ILE A 66 1.28 8.68 -6.49
C ILE A 66 1.80 8.59 -5.05
N ALA A 67 2.99 9.13 -4.78
CA ALA A 67 3.58 9.14 -3.44
C ALA A 67 2.69 9.86 -2.41
N ALA A 68 2.07 10.98 -2.79
CA ALA A 68 1.15 11.73 -1.95
C ALA A 68 -0.15 10.96 -1.64
N GLY A 69 -0.61 10.10 -2.56
CA GLY A 69 -1.81 9.28 -2.39
C GLY A 69 -1.56 7.92 -1.75
N LEU A 70 -0.30 7.46 -1.70
CA LEU A 70 0.08 6.10 -1.30
C LEU A 70 -0.50 5.69 0.06
N GLN A 71 -0.30 6.52 1.09
CA GLN A 71 -0.81 6.25 2.44
C GLN A 71 -2.34 6.13 2.46
N SER A 72 -3.05 7.06 1.82
CA SER A 72 -4.52 7.07 1.78
C SER A 72 -5.07 5.81 1.11
N VAL A 73 -4.45 5.39 0.01
CA VAL A 73 -4.89 4.18 -0.73
C VAL A 73 -4.71 2.93 0.13
N ILE A 74 -3.55 2.77 0.78
CA ILE A 74 -3.28 1.62 1.64
C ILE A 74 -4.23 1.62 2.83
N GLU A 75 -4.45 2.78 3.46
CA GLU A 75 -5.37 2.92 4.58
C GLU A 75 -6.80 2.53 4.21
N GLU A 76 -7.30 2.99 3.06
CA GLU A 76 -8.65 2.65 2.59
C GLU A 76 -8.80 1.15 2.30
N VAL A 77 -7.80 0.52 1.68
CA VAL A 77 -7.82 -0.92 1.41
C VAL A 77 -7.74 -1.75 2.70
N GLU A 78 -6.88 -1.37 3.64
CA GLU A 78 -6.78 -2.05 4.93
C GLU A 78 -8.08 -1.92 5.73
N ARG A 79 -8.69 -0.72 5.75
CA ARG A 79 -10.01 -0.51 6.37
C ARG A 79 -11.10 -1.35 5.70
N PHE A 80 -11.04 -1.51 4.38
CA PHE A 80 -11.94 -2.40 3.65
C PHE A 80 -11.79 -3.88 4.09
N TRP A 81 -10.58 -4.31 4.46
CA TRP A 81 -10.34 -5.64 5.06
C TRP A 81 -10.62 -5.72 6.56
N GLY A 82 -11.06 -4.63 7.20
CA GLY A 82 -11.29 -4.58 8.65
C GLY A 82 -10.00 -4.49 9.45
N HIS A 83 -9.01 -3.75 8.95
CA HIS A 83 -7.76 -3.44 9.62
C HIS A 83 -7.60 -1.93 9.81
N TRP A 84 -6.86 -1.55 10.84
CA TRP A 84 -6.54 -0.17 11.21
C TRP A 84 -5.02 -0.03 11.19
N PRO A 85 -4.43 0.23 10.01
CA PRO A 85 -2.99 0.29 9.86
C PRO A 85 -2.41 1.55 10.51
N GLU A 86 -1.16 1.45 10.92
CA GLU A 86 -0.36 2.59 11.36
C GLU A 86 0.73 2.86 10.32
N PHE A 87 1.20 4.10 10.24
CA PHE A 87 2.20 4.51 9.26
C PHE A 87 3.37 5.23 9.92
N ARG A 88 4.58 4.90 9.48
CA ARG A 88 5.82 5.56 9.91
C ARG A 88 6.64 5.96 8.70
N ALA A 89 7.05 7.22 8.66
CA ALA A 89 8.02 7.67 7.67
C ALA A 89 9.40 7.08 7.97
N THR A 90 10.09 6.60 6.95
CA THR A 90 11.51 6.24 7.02
C THR A 90 12.34 7.26 6.26
N LEU A 91 13.49 7.61 6.83
CA LEU A 91 14.47 8.52 6.26
C LEU A 91 15.20 7.87 5.07
#